data_AF-A0A940V505-F1
#
_entry.id   AF-A0A940V505-F1
#
_cell.length_a   1.000
_cell.length_b   1.000
_cell.length_c   1.000
_cell.angle_alpha   90.00
_cell.angle_beta   90.00
_cell.angle_gamma   90.00
#
_symmetry.space_group_name_H-M   'P 1'
#
loop_
_entity.id
_entity.type
_entity.pdbx_description
1 polymer ?
#
loop_
_entity_poly.entity_id
_entity_poly.type
_entity_poly.pdbx_seq_one_letter_code
_entity_poly.pdbx_strand_id
1 'polypeptide(L)' 'EVLLTGHHANIEAWRRQQSILRTYERRPDLLDKANLTEEEGEFLTKLIFQKNFDVY' A
#
# COMPACT_ATOMS: atom_id res chain seq x y z
N GLU A 1 21.77 14.05 -16.42
CA GLU A 1 20.41 14.62 -16.32
C GLU A 1 19.39 13.50 -16.08
N VAL A 2 18.94 13.30 -14.84
CA VAL A 2 17.90 12.30 -14.47
C VAL A 2 16.61 13.02 -13.98
N LEU A 3 16.54 14.33 -14.19
CA LEU A 3 15.57 15.21 -13.53
C LEU A 3 14.25 15.41 -14.31
N LEU A 4 13.99 14.67 -15.39
CA LEU A 4 12.90 15.01 -16.34
C LEU A 4 11.92 13.89 -16.71
N THR A 5 11.89 12.77 -16.00
CA THR A 5 10.83 11.77 -16.24
C THR A 5 9.97 11.64 -14.99
N GLY A 6 8.69 11.99 -15.13
CA GLY A 6 7.65 11.98 -14.09
C GLY A 6 7.32 10.59 -13.51
N HIS A 7 8.31 9.70 -13.45
CA HIS A 7 8.20 8.38 -12.83
C HIS A 7 8.50 8.40 -11.33
N HIS A 8 9.06 9.49 -10.79
CA HIS A 8 9.36 9.58 -9.36
C HIS A 8 8.09 9.50 -8.51
N ALA A 9 7.02 10.19 -8.91
CA ALA A 9 5.72 10.11 -8.24
C ALA A 9 5.16 8.67 -8.25
N ASN A 10 5.28 7.97 -9.38
CA ASN A 10 4.83 6.57 -9.48
C ASN A 10 5.67 5.63 -8.62
N ILE A 11 6.98 5.87 -8.51
CA ILE A 11 7.88 5.09 -7.65
C ILE A 11 7.59 5.37 -6.17
N GLU A 12 7.30 6.61 -5.80
CA GLU A 12 6.92 6.98 -4.43
C GLU A 12 5.58 6.35 -4.04
N ALA A 13 4.58 6.42 -4.92
CA ALA A 13 3.29 5.75 -4.73
C ALA A 13 3.47 4.23 -4.59
N TRP A 14 4.28 3.61 -5.46
CA TRP A 14 4.59 2.19 -5.36
C TRP A 14 5.32 1.84 -4.06
N ARG A 15 6.30 2.65 -3.63
CA ARG A 15 7.02 2.46 -2.36
C ARG A 15 6.09 2.57 -1.15
N ARG A 16 5.17 3.53 -1.16
CA ARG A 16 4.12 3.69 -0.15
C ARG A 16 3.26 2.42 -0.07
N GLN A 17 2.72 1.98 -1.22
CA GLN A 17 1.92 0.76 -1.31
C GLN A 17 2.68 -0.47 -0.81
N GLN A 18 3.95 -0.64 -1.20
CA GLN A 18 4.79 -1.74 -0.72
C GLN A 18 5.05 -1.69 0.79
N SER A 19 5.21 -0.49 1.36
CA SER A 19 5.36 -0.33 2.81
C SER A 19 4.09 -0.75 3.55
N ILE A 20 2.91 -0.37 3.03
CA ILE A 20 1.61 -0.78 3.58
C ILE A 20 1.46 -2.29 3.50
N LEU A 21 1.78 -2.90 2.36
CA LEU A 21 1.76 -4.35 2.16
C LEU A 21 2.59 -5.10 3.20
N ARG A 22 3.84 -4.69 3.38
CA ARG A 22 4.75 -5.30 4.37
C ARG A 22 4.25 -5.11 5.80
N THR A 23 3.67 -3.94 6.07
CA THR A 23 3.07 -3.66 7.38
C THR A 23 1.84 -4.53 7.60
N TYR A 24 0.99 -4.70 6.60
CA TYR A 24 -0.21 -5.54 6.67
C TYR A 24 0.13 -7.02 6.89
N GLU A 25 1.15 -7.54 6.19
CA GLU A 25 1.56 -8.94 6.35
C GLU A 25 2.25 -9.24 7.68
N ARG A 26 2.99 -8.27 8.25
CA ARG A 26 3.80 -8.49 9.46
C ARG A 26 3.16 -7.97 10.74
N ARG A 27 2.49 -6.82 10.66
CA ARG A 27 1.91 -6.05 11.78
C ARG A 27 0.67 -5.26 11.32
N PRO A 28 -0.43 -5.94 10.98
CA PRO A 28 -1.67 -5.28 10.57
C PRO A 28 -2.24 -4.35 11.66
N ASP A 29 -1.89 -4.60 12.93
CA ASP A 29 -2.21 -3.77 14.09
C ASP A 29 -1.71 -2.32 13.99
N LEU A 30 -0.60 -2.10 13.28
CA LEU A 30 -0.06 -0.76 13.08
C LEU A 30 -0.84 0.04 12.05
N LEU A 31 -1.50 -0.63 11.10
CA LEU A 31 -2.26 0.03 10.04
C LEU A 31 -3.60 0.55 10.56
N ASP A 32 -4.19 -0.14 11.54
CA ASP A 32 -5.40 0.30 12.25
C ASP A 32 -5.17 1.65 12.96
N LYS A 33 -3.95 1.84 13.49
CA LYS A 33 -3.54 3.08 14.16
C LYS A 33 -2.90 4.11 13.21
N ALA A 34 -2.60 3.71 11.98
CA ALA A 34 -2.00 4.62 11.01
C ALA A 34 -3.10 5.51 10.41
N ASN A 35 -2.80 6.80 10.30
CA ASN A 35 -3.71 7.74 9.65
C ASN A 35 -3.52 7.59 8.13
N LEU A 36 -4.18 6.58 7.56
CA LEU A 36 -4.13 6.26 6.13
C LEU A 36 -4.91 7.31 5.34
N THR A 37 -4.40 7.69 4.18
CA THR A 37 -5.19 8.49 3.23
C THR A 37 -6.26 7.63 2.58
N GLU A 38 -7.23 8.26 1.92
CA GLU A 38 -8.34 7.58 1.25
C GLU A 38 -7.83 6.53 0.23
N GLU A 39 -6.82 6.89 -0.56
CA GLU A 39 -6.15 5.98 -1.51
C GLU A 39 -5.48 4.78 -0.82
N GLU A 40 -4.82 5.01 0.32
CA GLU A 40 -4.15 3.96 1.09
C GLU A 40 -5.17 3.00 1.73
N GLY A 41 -6.31 3.51 2.20
CA GLY A 41 -7.43 2.73 2.75
C GLY A 41 -8.14 1.87 1.70
N GLU A 42 -8.38 2.42 0.50
CA GLU A 42 -8.92 1.66 -0.63
C GLU A 42 -7.97 0.52 -1.04
N PHE A 43 -6.67 0.83 -1.13
CA PHE A 43 -5.65 -0.17 -1.45
C PHE A 43 -5.63 -1.30 -0.41
N LEU A 44 -5.70 -0.97 0.88
CA LEU A 44 -5.75 -1.94 1.98
C LEU A 44 -6.99 -2.82 1.91
N THR A 45 -8.15 -2.23 1.68
CA THR A 45 -9.43 -2.95 1.53
C THR A 45 -9.34 -3.95 0.39
N LYS A 46 -8.80 -3.52 -0.77
CA LYS A 46 -8.56 -4.40 -1.92
C LYS A 46 -7.58 -5.53 -1.58
N LEU A 47 -6.55 -5.23 -0.79
CA LEU A 47 -5.57 -6.23 -0.35
C LEU A 47 -6.17 -7.30 0.56
N ILE A 48 -6.99 -6.89 1.53
CA ILE A 48 -7.73 -7.78 2.44
C ILE A 48 -8.68 -8.65 1.63
N PHE A 49 -9.40 -8.07 0.67
CA PHE A 49 -10.33 -8.79 -0.19
C PHE A 49 -9.61 -9.83 -1.06
N GLN A 50 -8.50 -9.44 -1.71
CA GLN A 50 -7.67 -10.32 -2.54
C GLN A 50 -7.14 -11.51 -1.72
N LYS A 51 -6.52 -11.25 -0.56
CA LYS A 51 -5.98 -12.32 0.32
C LYS A 51 -7.06 -13.27 0.84
N ASN A 52 -8.26 -12.80 1.12
CA ASN A 52 -9.37 -13.66 1.53
C ASN A 52 -9.90 -14.53 0.37
N PHE A 53 -9.81 -14.03 -0.86
CA PHE A 53 -10.25 -14.77 -2.05
C PHE A 53 -9.29 -15.89 -2.45
N ASP A 54 -7.98 -15.73 -2.20
CA ASP A 54 -6.96 -16.76 -2.47
C ASP A 54 -7.04 -17.98 -1.53
N VAL A 55 -7.94 -17.98 -0.53
CA VAL A 55 -8.08 -19.05 0.49
C VAL A 55 -9.22 -20.04 0.17
N TYR A 56 -9.95 -19.85 -0.94
CA TYR A 56 -11.01 -20.75 -1.42
C TYR A 56 -10.61 -21.48 -2.71
#